data_AF-A0A376KSD7-F1
#
_entry.id   AF-A0A376KSD7-F1
#
_cell.length_a   1.000
_cell.length_b   1.000
_cell.length_c   1.000
_cell.angle_alpha   90.00
_cell.angle_beta   90.00
_cell.angle_gamma   90.00
#
_symmetry.space_group_name_H-M   'P 1'
#
loop_
_entity.id
_entity.type
_entity.pdbx_description
1 polymer ?
#
loop_
_entity_poly.entity_id
_entity_poly.type
_entity_poly.pdbx_seq_one_letter_code
_entity_poly.pdbx_strand_id
1 'polypeptide(L)'
;MISQKSPVWRNDDLEGAVIGAFFLRGVDPEVMDILATLPADVFFVRQYRDIYAGICRQARVSGVIDPVLLCNEDAGTCPGDYRHRA
;
A
#
# COMPACT_ATOMS: atom_id res chain seq x y z
N MET A 1 -18.34 0.01 26.93
CA MET A 1 -17.30 0.34 25.95
C MET A 1 -16.18 -0.66 26.10
N ILE A 2 -16.04 -1.60 25.15
CA ILE A 2 -14.97 -2.59 25.18
C ILE A 2 -13.75 -1.90 24.56
N SER A 3 -12.71 -1.61 25.36
CA SER A 3 -11.43 -1.18 24.81
C SER A 3 -10.85 -2.38 24.07
N GLN A 4 -10.99 -2.40 22.74
CA GLN A 4 -10.32 -3.39 21.92
C GLN A 4 -8.82 -3.12 21.99
N LYS A 5 -8.13 -3.79 22.92
CA LYS A 5 -6.68 -3.86 22.92
C LYS A 5 -6.25 -4.48 21.59
N SER A 6 -5.50 -3.73 20.79
CA SER A 6 -4.75 -4.28 19.68
C SER A 6 -3.91 -5.46 20.19
N PRO A 7 -3.78 -6.55 19.42
CA PRO A 7 -2.94 -7.67 19.80
C PRO A 7 -1.51 -7.18 20.05
N VAL A 8 -0.82 -7.78 21.02
CA VAL A 8 0.53 -7.34 21.47
C VAL A 8 1.57 -7.34 20.35
N TRP A 9 1.35 -8.13 19.31
CA TRP A 9 2.23 -8.26 18.14
C TRP A 9 1.96 -7.21 17.06
N ARG A 10 0.85 -6.45 17.16
CA ARG A 10 0.53 -5.40 16.19
C ARG A 10 1.48 -4.22 16.41
N ASN A 11 2.20 -3.87 15.35
CA ASN A 11 3.19 -2.81 15.40
C ASN A 11 3.23 -2.07 14.06
N ASP A 12 2.86 -0.79 14.09
CA ASP A 12 2.80 0.07 12.91
C ASP A 12 4.20 0.30 12.31
N ASP A 13 5.26 0.28 13.12
CA ASP A 13 6.65 0.39 12.64
C ASP A 13 7.06 -0.85 11.83
N LEU A 14 6.59 -2.04 12.21
CA LEU A 14 6.83 -3.27 11.44
C LEU A 14 6.10 -3.21 10.09
N GLU A 15 4.85 -2.74 10.08
CA GLU A 15 4.10 -2.55 8.84
C GLU A 15 4.78 -1.55 7.91
N GLY A 16 5.23 -0.40 8.43
CA GLY A 16 5.98 0.59 7.69
C GLY A 16 7.30 0.05 7.13
N ALA A 17 8.01 -0.79 7.88
CA ALA A 17 9.25 -1.42 7.43
C ALA A 17 9.03 -2.38 6.24
N VAL A 18 7.94 -3.15 6.25
CA VAL A 18 7.58 -4.05 5.13
C VAL A 18 7.27 -3.24 3.87
N ILE A 19 6.47 -2.17 3.99
CA ILE A 19 6.19 -1.26 2.87
C ILE A 19 7.48 -0.64 2.32
N GLY A 20 8.37 -0.17 3.20
CA GLY A 20 9.68 0.36 2.81
C GLY A 20 10.54 -0.67 2.06
N ALA A 21 10.51 -1.94 2.47
CA ALA A 21 11.24 -3.01 1.80
C ALA A 21 10.74 -3.27 0.37
N PHE A 22 9.43 -3.21 0.14
CA PHE A 22 8.87 -3.33 -1.21
C PHE A 22 9.34 -2.20 -2.14
N PHE A 23 9.37 -0.96 -1.65
CA PHE A 23 9.90 0.16 -2.43
C PHE A 23 11.40 0.03 -2.71
N LEU A 24 12.20 -0.43 -1.74
CA LEU A 24 13.64 -0.55 -1.91
C LEU A 24 14.02 -1.64 -2.92
N ARG A 25 13.30 -2.77 -2.91
CA ARG A 25 13.60 -3.92 -3.78
C ARG A 25 12.93 -3.84 -5.15
N GLY A 26 11.83 -3.10 -5.27
CA GLY A 26 11.08 -3.00 -6.51
C GLY A 26 10.49 -4.34 -6.94
N VAL A 27 10.40 -4.58 -8.26
CA VAL A 27 9.87 -5.83 -8.86
C VAL A 27 10.84 -7.02 -8.79
N ASP A 28 11.56 -7.13 -7.68
CA ASP A 28 12.41 -8.26 -7.35
C ASP A 28 11.58 -9.57 -7.28
N PRO A 29 12.10 -10.72 -7.76
CA PRO A 29 11.32 -11.97 -7.81
C PRO A 29 10.73 -12.38 -6.46
N GLU A 30 11.49 -12.21 -5.37
CA GLU A 30 11.03 -12.54 -4.01
C GLU A 30 9.88 -11.61 -3.59
N VAL A 31 9.95 -10.33 -3.96
CA VAL A 31 8.85 -9.39 -3.73
C VAL A 31 7.61 -9.82 -4.51
N MET A 32 7.77 -10.19 -5.78
CA MET A 32 6.64 -10.61 -6.63
C MET A 32 5.95 -11.87 -6.10
N ASP A 33 6.70 -12.83 -5.58
CA ASP A 33 6.16 -14.03 -4.93
C ASP A 33 5.37 -13.69 -3.66
N ILE A 34 5.84 -12.72 -2.87
CA ILE A 34 5.14 -12.20 -1.70
C ILE A 34 3.84 -11.49 -2.11
N LEU A 35 3.87 -10.63 -3.13
CA LEU A 35 2.70 -9.92 -3.65
C LEU A 35 1.65 -10.86 -4.25
N ALA A 36 2.05 -12.06 -4.69
CA ALA A 36 1.15 -13.08 -5.21
C ALA A 36 0.43 -13.86 -4.10
N THR A 37 0.97 -13.89 -2.89
CA THR A 37 0.51 -14.77 -1.79
C THR A 37 -0.14 -14.04 -0.63
N LEU A 38 0.25 -12.79 -0.35
CA LEU A 38 -0.32 -12.01 0.74
C LEU A 38 -1.73 -11.46 0.41
N PRO A 39 -2.65 -11.45 1.39
CA PRO A 39 -3.97 -10.87 1.21
C PRO A 39 -3.94 -9.33 1.21
N ALA A 40 -4.92 -8.71 0.57
CA ALA A 40 -5.00 -7.25 0.43
C ALA A 40 -5.19 -6.49 1.75
N ASP A 41 -5.69 -7.16 2.78
CA ASP A 41 -5.97 -6.60 4.12
C ASP A 41 -4.93 -7.02 5.17
N VAL A 42 -3.74 -7.47 4.73
CA VAL A 42 -2.66 -7.91 5.62
C VAL A 42 -2.18 -6.82 6.60
N PHE A 43 -2.22 -5.55 6.18
CA PHE A 43 -1.83 -4.41 7.00
C PHE A 43 -2.98 -3.95 7.89
N PHE A 44 -2.74 -3.64 9.16
CA PHE A 44 -3.76 -3.07 10.02
C PHE A 44 -3.93 -1.56 9.78
N VAL A 45 -2.85 -0.82 9.58
CA VAL A 45 -2.91 0.62 9.34
C VAL A 45 -3.55 0.87 7.98
N ARG A 46 -4.62 1.66 7.94
CA ARG A 46 -5.39 1.91 6.70
C ARG A 46 -4.50 2.49 5.60
N GLN A 47 -3.65 3.44 5.95
CA GLN A 47 -2.73 4.07 5.00
C GLN A 47 -1.79 3.04 4.36
N TYR A 48 -1.27 2.08 5.13
CA TYR A 48 -0.42 1.01 4.59
C TYR A 48 -1.18 0.01 3.72
N ARG A 49 -2.47 -0.25 4.00
CA ARG A 49 -3.32 -1.03 3.07
C ARG A 49 -3.49 -0.32 1.73
N ASP A 50 -3.81 0.98 1.77
CA ASP A 50 -4.03 1.77 0.56
C ASP A 50 -2.74 1.83 -0.29
N ILE A 51 -1.58 2.03 0.37
CA ILE A 51 -0.27 1.96 -0.26
C ILE A 51 0.00 0.57 -0.85
N TYR A 52 -0.24 -0.50 -0.09
CA TYR A 52 -0.04 -1.87 -0.55
C TYR A 52 -0.89 -2.22 -1.78
N ALA A 53 -2.15 -1.81 -1.79
CA ALA A 53 -3.04 -1.99 -2.94
C ALA A 53 -2.49 -1.28 -4.19
N GLY A 54 -1.93 -0.08 -4.02
CA GLY A 54 -1.26 0.63 -5.11
C GLY A 54 0.03 -0.07 -5.58
N ILE A 55 0.85 -0.58 -4.67
CA ILE A 55 2.04 -1.41 -5.00
C ILE A 55 1.63 -2.63 -5.84
N CYS A 56 0.61 -3.38 -5.41
CA CYS A 56 0.11 -4.53 -6.16
C CYS A 56 -0.36 -4.15 -7.57
N ARG A 57 -1.00 -2.99 -7.73
CA ARG A 57 -1.43 -2.47 -9.04
C ARG A 57 -0.22 -2.13 -9.92
N GLN A 58 0.74 -1.35 -9.43
CA GLN A 58 1.92 -0.99 -10.20
C GLN A 58 2.73 -2.21 -10.63
N ALA A 59 2.96 -3.14 -9.71
CA ALA A 59 3.70 -4.37 -9.99
C ALA A 59 3.06 -5.19 -11.12
N ARG A 60 1.72 -5.28 -11.14
CA ARG A 60 0.97 -6.07 -12.13
C ARG A 60 0.77 -5.36 -13.47
N VAL A 61 0.56 -4.05 -13.46
CA VAL A 61 0.17 -3.29 -14.66
C VAL A 61 1.38 -2.71 -15.37
N SER A 62 2.29 -2.08 -14.62
CA SER A 62 3.42 -1.32 -15.16
C SER A 62 4.77 -2.02 -14.97
N GLY A 63 4.82 -3.10 -14.18
CA GLY A 63 6.07 -3.81 -13.90
C GLY A 63 7.08 -2.95 -13.14
N VAL A 64 6.59 -1.99 -12.36
CA VAL A 64 7.40 -1.12 -11.50
C VAL A 64 6.77 -1.08 -10.10
N ILE A 65 7.57 -0.77 -9.10
CA ILE A 65 7.12 -0.43 -7.75
C ILE A 65 7.94 0.80 -7.38
N ASP A 66 7.30 1.97 -7.39
CA ASP A 66 7.99 3.24 -7.18
C ASP A 66 7.12 4.18 -6.34
N PRO A 67 7.63 4.67 -5.20
CA PRO A 67 6.84 5.49 -4.28
C PRO A 67 6.47 6.85 -4.86
N VAL A 68 7.26 7.42 -5.77
CA VAL A 68 6.97 8.71 -6.41
C VAL A 68 5.86 8.56 -7.45
N LEU A 69 5.91 7.49 -8.25
CA LEU A 69 4.83 7.16 -9.18
C LEU A 69 3.52 6.87 -8.44
N LEU A 70 3.59 6.17 -7.31
CA LEU A 70 2.41 5.85 -6.49
C LEU A 70 1.68 7.12 -6.04
N CYS A 71 2.41 8.11 -5.51
CA CYS A 71 1.86 9.39 -5.10
C CYS A 71 1.16 10.17 -6.24
N ASN A 72 1.56 9.92 -7.49
CA ASN A 72 0.94 10.55 -8.66
C ASN A 72 -0.30 9.80 -9.16
N GLU A 73 -0.40 8.48 -8.89
CA GLU A 73 -1.57 7.68 -9.26
C GLU A 73 -2.80 8.01 -8.43
N ASP A 74 -2.59 8.39 -7.17
CA ASP A 74 -3.65 8.82 -6.25
C ASP A 74 -4.29 10.16 -6.68
N ALA A 75 -3.67 10.89 -7.62
CA ALA A 75 -4.27 12.05 -8.28
C ALA A 75 -5.24 11.66 -9.43
N GLY A 76 -5.24 10.40 -9.86
CA GLY A 76 -6.04 9.89 -10.98
C GLY A 76 -7.36 9.23 -10.59
N THR A 77 -7.54 8.87 -9.33
CA THR A 77 -8.85 8.47 -8.78
C THR A 77 -9.40 9.60 -7.95
N CYS A 78 -9.97 10.62 -8.58
CA CYS A 78 -10.81 11.59 -7.88
C CYS A 78 -12.04 10.84 -7.31
N PRO A 79 -12.22 10.70 -5.98
CA PRO A 79 -13.52 10.45 -5.41
C PRO A 79 -14.19 11.83 -5.30
N GLY A 80 -14.72 12.31 -6.41
CA GLY A 80 -15.35 13.63 -6.46
C GLY A 80 -14.80 14.48 -7.59
N ASP A 81 -15.58 14.51 -8.64
CA ASP A 81 -15.87 15.70 -9.42
C ASP A 81 -15.81 16.98 -8.55
N TYR A 82 -14.68 17.69 -8.57
CA TYR A 82 -14.56 19.09 -8.14
C TYR A 82 -14.27 19.98 -9.36
N ARG A 83 -14.92 19.69 -10.49
CA ARG A 83 -15.13 20.72 -11.51
C ARG A 83 -16.25 21.64 -11.04
N HIS A 84 -15.95 22.93 -11.00
CA HIS A 84 -16.77 24.06 -10.52
C HIS A 84 -16.72 24.34 -9.02
N ARG A 85 -15.73 25.15 -8.61
CA ARG A 85 -16.05 26.40 -7.93
C ARG A 85 -15.12 27.50 -8.45
N ALA A 86 -15.73 28.39 -9.23
CA ALA A 86 -15.26 29.77 -9.40
C ALA A 86 -15.40 30.53 -8.08
#